data_AF-A0A428UW04-F1
#
_entry.id   AF-A0A428UW04-F1
#
_cell.length_a   1.000
_cell.length_b   1.000
_cell.length_c   1.000
_cell.angle_alpha   90.00
_cell.angle_beta   90.00
_cell.angle_gamma   90.00
#
_symmetry.space_group_name_H-M   'P 1'
#
loop_
_entity.id
_entity.type
_entity.pdbx_description
1 polymer ?
#
loop_
_entity_poly.entity_id
_entity_poly.type
_entity_poly.pdbx_seq_one_letter_code
_entity_poly.pdbx_strand_id
1 'polypeptide(L)'
;MNSSSTRRDFVSRFLEVYKKDPDFVTSERALALTVANISAGSDTTAISLQSVFYFLLENPEELERLMTELDEQKRAGKFRRADGLVDWEEVQDLPVLGAATVLALGYDAMMCWKCVLYYS
;
A
#
# COMPACT_ATOMS: atom_id res chain seq x y z
N MET A 1 32.05 -10.18 0.53
CA MET A 1 30.90 -10.99 0.98
C MET A 1 29.88 -10.06 1.61
N ASN A 2 28.78 -9.77 0.92
CA ASN A 2 27.48 -9.72 1.59
C ASN A 2 26.40 -9.86 0.52
N SER A 3 25.81 -11.04 0.45
CA SER A 3 24.59 -11.29 -0.30
C SER A 3 23.46 -10.54 0.40
N SER A 4 23.26 -9.27 0.06
CA SER A 4 21.91 -8.72 0.18
C SER A 4 21.07 -9.58 -0.75
N SER A 5 20.12 -10.32 -0.19
CA SER A 5 19.06 -10.94 -0.98
C SER A 5 18.46 -9.82 -1.83
N THR A 6 18.86 -9.73 -3.10
CA THR A 6 18.43 -8.68 -4.03
C THR A 6 16.96 -8.95 -4.24
N ARG A 7 16.11 -8.25 -3.48
CA ARG A 7 14.67 -8.39 -3.55
C ARG A 7 14.28 -8.05 -4.98
N ARG A 8 13.90 -9.08 -5.75
CA ARG A 8 13.57 -8.94 -7.17
C ARG A 8 12.25 -8.17 -7.27
N ASP A 9 12.33 -6.92 -7.68
CA ASP A 9 11.16 -6.11 -8.01
C ASP A 9 10.60 -6.45 -9.41
N PHE A 10 9.41 -5.94 -9.72
CA PHE A 10 8.75 -6.19 -11.00
C PHE A 10 9.57 -5.69 -12.20
N VAL A 11 10.28 -4.56 -12.06
CA VAL A 11 11.12 -4.00 -13.14
C VAL A 11 12.28 -4.94 -13.45
N SER A 12 12.92 -5.49 -12.42
CA SER A 12 13.98 -6.50 -12.55
C SER A 12 13.49 -7.74 -13.31
N ARG A 13 12.25 -8.17 -13.06
CA ARG A 13 11.62 -9.28 -13.80
C ARG A 13 11.33 -8.94 -15.26
N PHE A 14 10.81 -7.75 -15.54
CA PHE A 14 10.55 -7.33 -16.92
C PHE A 14 11.86 -7.23 -17.73
N LEU A 15 12.93 -6.75 -17.11
CA LEU A 15 14.26 -6.69 -17.74
C LEU A 15 14.87 -8.08 -17.99
N GLU A 16 14.62 -9.07 -17.12
CA GLU A 16 15.03 -10.46 -17.35
C GLU A 16 14.28 -11.09 -18.53
N VAL A 17 12.97 -10.83 -18.65
CA VAL A 17 12.16 -11.34 -19.76
C VAL A 17 12.60 -10.69 -21.08
N TYR A 18 12.84 -9.39 -21.09
CA TYR A 18 13.44 -8.68 -22.24
C TYR A 18 14.76 -9.32 -22.68
N LYS A 19 15.65 -9.67 -21.73
CA LYS A 19 16.93 -10.33 -22.03
C LYS A 19 16.78 -11.75 -22.58
N LYS A 20 15.70 -12.46 -22.22
CA LYS A 20 15.43 -13.84 -22.66
C LYS A 20 14.74 -13.90 -24.03
N ASP A 21 13.87 -12.95 -24.31
CA ASP A 21 13.11 -12.88 -25.56
C ASP A 21 12.84 -11.41 -25.94
N PRO A 22 13.77 -10.78 -26.68
CA PRO A 22 13.68 -9.38 -27.06
C PRO A 22 12.56 -9.08 -28.07
N ASP A 23 12.11 -10.09 -28.83
CA ASP A 23 11.06 -9.96 -29.84
C ASP A 23 9.65 -10.04 -29.21
N PHE A 24 9.51 -10.78 -28.11
CA PHE A 24 8.25 -10.89 -27.38
C PHE A 24 7.99 -9.69 -26.46
N VAL A 25 8.97 -9.30 -25.64
CA VAL A 25 8.90 -8.09 -24.80
C VAL A 25 9.97 -7.13 -25.28
N THR A 26 9.58 -6.13 -26.06
CA THR A 26 10.46 -5.00 -26.40
C THR A 26 10.67 -4.08 -25.19
N SER A 27 11.70 -3.24 -25.23
CA SER A 27 11.99 -2.26 -24.18
C SER A 27 10.82 -1.31 -23.93
N GLU A 28 10.12 -0.92 -24.99
CA GLU A 28 8.91 -0.08 -24.95
C GLU A 28 7.75 -0.81 -24.26
N ARG A 29 7.55 -2.10 -24.54
CA ARG A 29 6.53 -2.92 -23.86
C ARG A 29 6.83 -3.08 -22.38
N ALA A 30 8.08 -3.35 -22.01
CA ALA A 30 8.50 -3.46 -20.61
C ALA A 30 8.28 -2.14 -19.84
N LEU A 31 8.59 -1.00 -20.48
CA LEU A 31 8.33 0.33 -19.93
C LEU A 31 6.82 0.57 -19.78
N ALA A 32 6.03 0.30 -20.83
CA ALA A 32 4.58 0.47 -20.81
C ALA A 32 3.91 -0.37 -19.71
N LEU A 33 4.31 -1.63 -19.54
CA LEU A 33 3.85 -2.51 -18.46
C LEU A 33 4.20 -1.96 -17.07
N THR A 34 5.42 -1.43 -16.92
CA THR A 34 5.86 -0.82 -15.66
C THR A 34 5.03 0.42 -15.32
N VAL A 35 4.86 1.33 -16.30
CA VAL A 35 4.06 2.56 -16.12
C VAL A 35 2.61 2.22 -15.82
N ALA A 36 2.01 1.28 -16.55
CA ALA A 36 0.64 0.85 -16.32
C ALA A 36 0.44 0.32 -14.89
N ASN A 37 1.37 -0.49 -14.37
CA ASN A 37 1.30 -1.00 -13.00
C ASN A 37 1.45 0.10 -11.95
N ILE A 38 2.33 1.08 -12.18
CA ILE A 38 2.48 2.23 -11.28
C ILE A 38 1.18 3.06 -11.28
N SER A 39 0.65 3.41 -12.45
CA SER A 39 -0.57 4.20 -12.56
C SER A 39 -1.77 3.49 -11.95
N ALA A 40 -1.96 2.20 -12.23
CA ALA A 40 -3.08 1.42 -11.69
C ALA A 40 -3.08 1.34 -10.16
N GLY A 41 -1.91 1.23 -9.54
CA GLY A 41 -1.79 1.18 -8.08
C GLY A 41 -1.71 2.55 -7.40
N SER A 42 -1.25 3.58 -8.11
CA SER A 42 -1.02 4.91 -7.54
C SER A 42 -2.32 5.59 -7.16
N ASP A 43 -3.30 5.64 -8.06
CA ASP A 43 -4.55 6.35 -7.82
C ASP A 43 -5.34 5.69 -6.68
N THR A 44 -5.43 4.36 -6.69
CA THR A 44 -6.12 3.58 -5.64
C THR A 44 -5.43 3.69 -4.28
N THR A 45 -4.09 3.75 -4.25
CA THR A 45 -3.35 3.93 -3.00
C THR A 45 -3.52 5.34 -2.46
N ALA A 46 -3.49 6.35 -3.34
CA ALA A 46 -3.65 7.75 -2.95
C ALA A 46 -5.05 8.02 -2.36
N ILE A 47 -6.11 7.56 -3.02
CA ILE A 47 -7.47 7.73 -2.53
C ILE A 47 -7.74 6.92 -1.24
N SER A 48 -7.16 5.72 -1.11
CA SER A 48 -7.25 4.93 0.12
C SER A 48 -6.60 5.69 1.28
N LEU A 49 -5.37 6.19 1.09
CA LEU A 49 -4.66 6.93 2.13
C LEU A 49 -5.40 8.22 2.51
N GLN A 50 -5.93 8.95 1.53
CA GLN A 50 -6.76 10.12 1.77
C GLN A 50 -8.00 9.77 2.60
N SER A 51 -8.66 8.65 2.29
CA SER A 51 -9.86 8.19 3.01
C SER A 51 -9.55 7.81 4.45
N VAL A 52 -8.42 7.16 4.70
CA VAL A 52 -7.94 6.87 6.07
C VAL A 52 -7.80 8.17 6.86
N PHE A 53 -7.04 9.15 6.33
CA PHE A 53 -6.83 10.41 7.03
C PHE A 53 -8.12 11.20 7.21
N TYR A 54 -8.98 11.23 6.19
CA TYR A 54 -10.28 11.89 6.26
C TYR A 54 -11.12 11.33 7.42
N PHE A 55 -11.26 10.00 7.50
CA PHE A 55 -12.04 9.35 8.55
C PHE A 55 -11.46 9.60 9.95
N LEU A 56 -10.13 9.52 10.10
CA LEU A 56 -9.46 9.77 11.38
C LEU A 56 -9.60 11.24 11.82
N LEU A 57 -9.55 12.18 10.90
CA LEU A 57 -9.69 13.61 11.21
C LEU A 57 -11.14 14.01 11.51
N GLU A 58 -12.11 13.33 10.89
CA GLU A 58 -13.54 13.57 11.16
C GLU A 58 -13.99 12.92 12.48
N ASN A 59 -13.31 11.85 12.93
CA ASN A 59 -13.64 11.09 14.14
C ASN A 59 -12.47 11.11 15.13
N PRO A 60 -12.31 12.17 15.94
CA PRO A 60 -11.19 12.31 16.87
C PRO A 60 -11.10 11.17 17.90
N GLU A 61 -12.23 10.56 18.27
CA GLU A 61 -12.27 9.39 19.16
C GLU A 61 -11.58 8.16 18.53
N GLU A 62 -11.79 7.92 17.23
CA GLU A 62 -11.14 6.81 16.52
C GLU A 62 -9.65 7.08 16.29
N LEU A 63 -9.27 8.35 16.08
CA LEU A 63 -7.87 8.74 16.03
C LEU A 63 -7.18 8.51 17.39
N GLU A 64 -7.80 8.94 18.49
CA GLU A 64 -7.28 8.70 19.84
C GLU A 64 -7.14 7.21 20.13
N ARG A 65 -8.13 6.41 19.74
CA ARG A 65 -8.12 4.97 19.88
C ARG A 65 -6.98 4.32 19.08
N LEU A 66 -6.76 4.74 17.83
CA LEU A 66 -5.65 4.26 17.00
C LEU A 66 -4.29 4.62 17.63
N MET A 67 -4.14 5.86 18.09
CA MET A 67 -2.90 6.30 18.75
C MET A 67 -2.64 5.52 20.04
N THR A 68 -3.69 5.28 20.82
CA THR A 68 -3.61 4.50 22.06
C THR A 68 -3.18 3.06 21.77
N GLU A 69 -3.78 2.41 20.76
CA GLU A 69 -3.37 1.08 20.31
C GLU A 69 -1.88 1.05 19.95
N LEU A 70 -1.39 2.01 19.16
CA LEU A 70 0.02 2.07 18.78
C LEU A 70 0.94 2.28 19.99
N ASP A 71 0.58 3.17 20.91
CA ASP A 71 1.36 3.45 22.12
C ASP A 71 1.40 2.24 23.08
N GLU A 72 0.29 1.52 23.23
CA GLU A 72 0.22 0.30 24.01
C GLU A 72 1.16 -0.78 23.45
N GLN A 73 1.14 -0.99 22.13
CA GLN A 73 2.01 -1.97 21.47
C GLN A 73 3.48 -1.57 21.54
N LYS A 74 3.78 -0.26 21.47
CA LYS A 74 5.12 0.26 21.70
C LYS A 74 5.61 0.00 23.12
N ARG A 75 4.78 0.25 24.13
CA ARG A 75 5.09 -0.02 25.55
C ARG A 75 5.23 -1.51 25.84
N ALA A 76 4.44 -2.35 25.17
CA ALA A 76 4.55 -3.80 25.25
C ALA A 76 5.83 -4.36 24.58
N GLY A 77 6.61 -3.52 23.90
CA GLY A 77 7.83 -3.93 23.21
C GLY A 77 7.58 -4.70 21.92
N LYS A 78 6.39 -4.55 21.31
CA LYS A 78 6.05 -5.24 20.05
C LYS A 78 6.87 -4.72 18.87
N PHE A 79 7.24 -3.44 18.88
CA PHE A 79 8.06 -2.82 17.83
C PHE A 79 9.55 -3.02 18.13
N ARG A 80 10.23 -3.79 17.28
CA ARG A 80 11.64 -4.16 17.48
C ARG A 80 12.60 -3.03 17.18
N ARG A 81 12.20 -2.06 16.34
CA ARG A 81 13.10 -1.02 15.83
C ARG A 81 13.02 0.24 16.69
N ALA A 82 14.18 0.80 17.02
CA ALA A 82 14.30 2.02 17.80
C ALA A 82 14.19 3.32 16.97
N ASP A 83 14.21 3.21 15.63
CA ASP A 83 14.15 4.33 14.69
C ASP A 83 12.71 4.81 14.40
N GLY A 84 11.71 4.18 15.03
CA GLY A 84 10.29 4.53 14.88
C GLY A 84 9.62 3.93 13.65
N LEU A 85 10.32 3.12 12.87
CA LEU A 85 9.72 2.33 11.80
C LEU A 85 9.20 1.00 12.33
N VAL A 86 8.18 0.48 11.68
CA VAL A 86 7.51 -0.78 12.05
C VAL A 86 7.56 -1.76 10.89
N ASP A 87 7.81 -3.03 11.18
CA ASP A 87 7.76 -4.09 10.19
C ASP A 87 6.30 -4.52 9.95
N TRP A 88 6.00 -5.01 8.75
CA TRP A 88 4.63 -5.44 8.40
C TRP A 88 4.07 -6.48 9.38
N GLU A 89 4.92 -7.42 9.81
CA GLU A 89 4.52 -8.48 10.73
C GLU A 89 4.14 -7.96 12.12
N GLU A 90 4.57 -6.75 12.49
CA GLU A 90 4.27 -6.13 13.78
C GLU A 90 2.91 -5.42 13.77
N VAL A 91 2.45 -4.99 12.59
CA VAL A 91 1.26 -4.16 12.41
C VAL A 91 0.07 -4.85 11.76
N GLN A 92 0.28 -5.96 11.04
CA GLN A 92 -0.78 -6.67 10.31
C GLN A 92 -1.96 -7.15 11.17
N ASP A 93 -1.70 -7.43 12.46
CA ASP A 93 -2.69 -7.94 13.41
C ASP A 93 -3.29 -6.84 14.30
N LEU A 94 -3.07 -5.56 13.99
CA LEU A 94 -3.62 -4.45 14.76
C LEU A 94 -5.08 -4.18 14.35
N PRO A 95 -6.06 -4.40 15.24
CA PRO A 95 -7.47 -4.34 14.87
C PRO A 95 -7.94 -2.94 14.47
N VAL A 96 -7.52 -1.87 15.16
CA VAL A 96 -7.98 -0.51 14.83
C VAL A 96 -7.34 -0.04 13.52
N LEU A 97 -6.04 -0.26 13.35
CA LEU A 97 -5.33 0.03 12.10
C LEU A 97 -5.90 -0.77 10.90
N GLY A 98 -6.21 -2.06 11.12
CA GLY A 98 -6.84 -2.91 10.12
C GLY A 98 -8.22 -2.41 9.72
N ALA A 99 -9.06 -2.04 10.70
CA ALA A 99 -10.39 -1.49 10.44
C ALA A 99 -10.34 -0.20 9.61
N ALA A 100 -9.44 0.74 9.94
CA ALA A 100 -9.26 1.98 9.19
C ALA A 100 -8.87 1.71 7.71
N THR A 101 -8.02 0.71 7.48
CA THR A 101 -7.61 0.29 6.13
C THR A 101 -8.78 -0.31 5.35
N VAL A 102 -9.57 -1.18 5.98
CA VAL A 102 -10.75 -1.80 5.36
C VAL A 102 -11.82 -0.75 5.02
N LEU A 103 -12.06 0.20 5.92
CA LEU A 103 -12.97 1.33 5.69
C LEU A 103 -12.56 2.16 4.47
N ALA A 104 -11.28 2.47 4.34
CA ALA A 104 -10.76 3.21 3.19
C ALA A 104 -10.95 2.47 1.86
N LEU A 105 -10.70 1.15 1.83
CA LEU A 105 -10.94 0.33 0.65
C LEU A 105 -12.44 0.24 0.29
N GLY A 106 -13.31 0.21 1.29
CA GLY A 106 -14.76 0.27 1.09
C GLY A 106 -15.21 1.61 0.48
N TYR A 107 -14.62 2.71 0.92
CA TYR A 107 -14.91 4.04 0.39
C TYR A 107 -14.44 4.21 -1.06
N ASP A 108 -13.24 3.70 -1.40
CA ASP A 108 -12.73 3.67 -2.78
C ASP A 108 -13.68 2.89 -3.71
N ALA A 109 -14.07 1.67 -3.32
CA ALA A 109 -15.02 0.86 -4.08
C ALA A 109 -16.37 1.57 -4.29
N MET A 110 -16.86 2.30 -3.28
CA MET A 110 -18.09 3.10 -3.39
C MET A 110 -17.92 4.29 -4.35
N MET A 111 -16.76 4.96 -4.35
CA MET A 111 -16.49 6.08 -5.25
C MET A 111 -16.35 5.63 -6.70
N CYS A 112 -15.68 4.51 -6.96
CA CYS A 112 -15.67 3.90 -8.29
C CYS A 112 -17.09 3.59 -8.78
N TRP A 113 -17.96 3.06 -7.92
CA TRP A 113 -19.35 2.78 -8.27
C TRP A 113 -20.15 4.06 -8.58
N LYS A 114 -19.97 5.13 -7.79
CA LYS A 114 -20.58 6.44 -8.08
C LYS A 114 -20.12 7.02 -9.41
N CYS A 115 -18.83 6.93 -9.73
CA CYS A 115 -18.31 7.38 -11.02
C CYS A 115 -18.92 6.59 -12.18
N VAL A 116 -19.07 5.27 -12.07
CA VAL A 116 -19.73 4.44 -13.09
C VAL A 116 -21.20 4.84 -13.26
N LEU A 117 -21.94 5.04 -12.16
CA LEU A 117 -23.35 5.46 -12.23
C LEU A 117 -23.54 6.90 -12.73
N TYR A 118 -22.61 7.81 -12.47
CA TYR A 118 -22.70 9.21 -12.93
C TYR A 118 -22.28 9.40 -14.39
N TYR A 119 -21.53 8.44 -14.96
CA TYR A 119 -21.09 8.45 -16.36
C TYR A 119 -21.85 7.46 -17.27
N SER A 120 -22.94 6.84 -16.77
CA SER A 120 -23.87 5.99 -17.52
C SER A 120 -25.19 6.71 -17.76
#